data_AF-A0A5B0HGY0-F1
#
_entry.id   AF-A0A5B0HGY0-F1
#
_cell.length_a   1.000
_cell.length_b   1.000
_cell.length_c   1.000
_cell.angle_alpha   90.00
_cell.angle_beta   90.00
_cell.angle_gamma   90.00
#
_symmetry.space_group_name_H-M   'P 1'
#
loop_
_entity.id
_entity.type
_entity.pdbx_description
1 polymer ?
#
loop_
_entity_poly.entity_id
_entity_poly.type
_entity_poly.pdbx_seq_one_letter_code
_entity_poly.pdbx_strand_id
1 'polypeptide(L)'
;MTKQAVADISLANHLALAVCRKGQGNVHLINELNRVVYLTYYLQEAGFGDAPVDLYRRAEAALDQAADRSQRDGVGQVSAEAASMLEEILAIHDQQLTAAAIRHVIEANARFSRFIKSDFRSPISKDAQTTDRRDDIHLTLSAAASRLQ
;
A
#
# COMPACT_ATOMS: atom_id res chain seq x y z
N MET A 1 14.54 -6.25 -10.86
CA MET A 1 14.78 -7.30 -9.82
C MET A 1 15.02 -8.61 -10.52
N THR A 2 15.66 -9.60 -9.89
CA THR A 2 15.78 -10.94 -10.49
C THR A 2 14.44 -11.67 -10.40
N LYS A 3 14.18 -12.63 -11.31
CA LYS A 3 12.96 -13.44 -11.26
C LYS A 3 12.82 -14.20 -9.93
N GLN A 4 13.95 -14.71 -9.40
CA GLN A 4 13.97 -15.40 -8.11
C GLN A 4 13.53 -14.48 -6.96
N ALA A 5 14.08 -13.26 -6.89
CA ALA A 5 13.72 -12.31 -5.84
C ALA A 5 12.23 -11.93 -5.88
N VAL A 6 11.65 -11.82 -7.07
CA VAL A 6 10.19 -11.60 -7.21
C VAL A 6 9.41 -12.79 -6.67
N ALA A 7 9.77 -14.01 -7.07
CA ALA A 7 9.09 -15.23 -6.61
C ALA A 7 9.18 -15.41 -5.08
N ASP A 8 10.34 -15.12 -4.48
CA ASP A 8 10.53 -15.23 -3.03
C ASP A 8 9.63 -14.25 -2.25
N ILE A 9 9.53 -13.00 -2.73
CA ILE A 9 8.67 -11.97 -2.11
C ILE A 9 7.19 -12.36 -2.26
N SER A 10 6.76 -12.73 -3.48
CA SER A 10 5.40 -13.18 -3.72
C SER A 10 5.03 -14.35 -2.82
N LEU A 11 5.88 -15.38 -2.75
CA LEU A 11 5.65 -16.55 -1.91
C LEU A 11 5.53 -16.18 -0.43
N ALA A 12 6.42 -15.35 0.09
CA ALA A 12 6.38 -14.92 1.49
C ALA A 12 5.06 -14.22 1.82
N ASN A 13 4.60 -13.32 0.96
CA ASN A 13 3.36 -12.58 1.14
C ASN A 13 2.13 -13.50 1.13
N HIS A 14 2.05 -14.41 0.15
CA HIS A 14 0.94 -15.37 0.06
C HIS A 14 0.92 -16.35 1.24
N LEU A 15 2.09 -16.78 1.73
CA LEU A 15 2.17 -17.61 2.93
C LEU A 15 1.73 -16.88 4.20
N ALA A 16 2.13 -15.61 4.36
CA ALA A 16 1.66 -14.79 5.48
C ALA A 16 0.13 -14.72 5.53
N LEU A 17 -0.50 -14.49 4.37
CA LEU A 17 -1.96 -14.49 4.26
C LEU A 17 -2.57 -15.86 4.58
N ALA A 18 -2.02 -16.94 4.02
CA ALA A 18 -2.53 -18.29 4.25
C ALA A 18 -2.50 -18.70 5.72
N VAL A 19 -1.45 -18.32 6.46
CA VAL A 19 -1.31 -18.57 7.89
C VAL A 19 -2.31 -17.74 8.71
N CYS A 20 -2.41 -16.44 8.42
CA CYS A 20 -3.37 -15.54 9.06
C CYS A 20 -4.83 -15.98 8.82
N ARG A 21 -5.17 -16.44 7.62
CA ARG A 21 -6.52 -16.92 7.28
C ARG A 21 -6.93 -18.14 8.10
N LYS A 22 -5.97 -18.97 8.52
CA LYS A 22 -6.19 -20.15 9.37
C LYS A 22 -6.20 -19.84 10.87
N GLY A 23 -6.10 -18.56 11.25
CA GLY A 23 -6.00 -18.14 12.66
C GLY A 23 -4.68 -18.53 13.33
N GLN A 24 -3.66 -18.89 12.53
CA GLN A 24 -2.32 -19.25 13.02
C GLN A 24 -1.33 -18.08 12.86
N GLY A 25 -1.83 -16.91 12.48
CA GLY A 25 -1.04 -15.70 12.32
C GLY A 25 -0.64 -15.08 13.63
N ASN A 26 0.23 -14.07 13.54
CA ASN A 26 0.63 -13.22 14.64
C ASN A 26 0.72 -11.76 14.15
N VAL A 27 0.96 -10.84 15.08
CA VAL A 27 1.06 -9.40 14.76
C VAL A 27 2.16 -9.09 13.73
N HIS A 28 3.25 -9.87 13.71
CA HIS A 28 4.31 -9.67 12.73
C HIS A 28 3.84 -10.00 11.30
N LEU A 29 3.13 -11.12 11.10
CA LEU A 29 2.56 -11.47 9.80
C LEU A 29 1.48 -10.48 9.35
N ILE A 30 0.68 -9.97 10.29
CA ILE A 30 -0.29 -8.90 10.00
C ILE A 30 0.44 -7.63 9.54
N ASN A 31 1.53 -7.25 10.21
CA ASN A 31 2.34 -6.09 9.83
C ASN A 31 3.00 -6.25 8.46
N GLU A 32 3.44 -7.46 8.09
CA GLU A 32 3.95 -7.73 6.73
C GLU A 32 2.85 -7.59 5.68
N LEU A 33 1.64 -8.09 5.94
CA LEU A 33 0.49 -7.88 5.05
C LEU A 33 0.16 -6.39 4.91
N ASN A 34 0.18 -5.65 6.02
CA ASN A 34 -0.04 -4.20 6.02
C ASN A 34 1.02 -3.49 5.17
N ARG A 35 2.30 -3.85 5.34
CA ARG A 35 3.39 -3.33 4.51
C ARG A 35 3.12 -3.55 3.03
N VAL A 36 2.67 -4.74 2.61
CA VAL A 36 2.37 -5.02 1.21
C VAL A 36 1.22 -4.16 0.68
N VAL A 37 0.18 -3.90 1.47
CA VAL A 37 -0.91 -2.96 1.11
C VAL A 37 -0.33 -1.58 0.75
N TYR A 38 0.53 -1.02 1.59
CA TYR A 38 1.16 0.28 1.32
C TYR A 38 2.11 0.25 0.11
N LEU A 39 2.94 -0.79 -0.02
CA LEU A 39 3.84 -0.89 -1.17
C LEU A 39 3.06 -0.97 -2.48
N THR A 40 1.95 -1.71 -2.48
CA THR A 40 1.07 -1.83 -3.64
C THR A 40 0.45 -0.49 -4.00
N TYR A 41 -0.04 0.25 -2.99
CA TYR A 41 -0.57 1.60 -3.16
C TYR A 41 0.48 2.58 -3.72
N TYR A 42 1.69 2.62 -3.15
CA TYR A 42 2.74 3.54 -3.63
C TYR A 42 3.25 3.21 -5.03
N LEU A 43 3.26 1.93 -5.42
CA LEU A 43 3.58 1.52 -6.78
C LEU A 43 2.47 1.92 -7.75
N GLN A 44 1.20 1.85 -7.33
CA GLN A 44 0.09 2.36 -8.12
C GLN A 44 0.18 3.88 -8.32
N GLU A 45 0.50 4.66 -7.29
CA GLU A 45 0.76 6.11 -7.45
C GLU A 45 1.93 6.41 -8.39
N ALA A 46 2.90 5.49 -8.51
CA ALA A 46 4.00 5.56 -9.46
C ALA A 46 3.61 5.09 -10.89
N GLY A 47 2.34 4.71 -11.12
CA GLY A 47 1.79 4.33 -12.42
C GLY A 47 1.73 2.82 -12.67
N PHE A 48 1.89 1.98 -11.66
CA PHE A 48 1.85 0.52 -11.79
C PHE A 48 0.58 -0.06 -11.15
N GLY A 49 -0.46 -0.28 -11.94
CA GLY A 49 -1.77 -0.76 -11.47
C GLY A 49 -2.83 0.34 -11.45
N ASP A 50 -4.10 -0.06 -11.27
CA ASP A 50 -5.26 0.84 -11.32
C ASP A 50 -6.43 0.30 -10.47
N ALA A 51 -6.12 -0.22 -9.28
CA ALA A 51 -7.14 -0.69 -8.36
C ALA A 51 -7.88 0.49 -7.69
N PRO A 52 -9.17 0.35 -7.36
CA PRO A 52 -9.88 1.38 -6.62
C PRO A 52 -9.19 1.66 -5.28
N VAL A 53 -8.97 2.94 -4.94
CA VAL A 53 -8.33 3.33 -3.66
C VAL A 53 -9.08 2.79 -2.44
N ASP A 54 -10.40 2.57 -2.57
CA ASP A 54 -11.21 1.97 -1.51
C ASP A 54 -10.83 0.53 -1.16
N LEU A 55 -10.26 -0.24 -2.11
CA LEU A 55 -9.73 -1.57 -1.85
C LEU A 55 -8.61 -1.52 -0.80
N TYR A 56 -7.63 -0.63 -1.01
CA TYR A 56 -6.51 -0.44 -0.07
C TYR A 56 -7.01 0.03 1.30
N ARG A 57 -7.95 0.99 1.32
CA ARG A 57 -8.50 1.54 2.57
C ARG A 57 -9.22 0.49 3.40
N ARG A 58 -10.04 -0.34 2.77
CA ARG A 58 -10.78 -1.40 3.45
C ARG A 58 -9.84 -2.52 3.93
N ALA A 59 -8.81 -2.84 3.14
CA ALA A 59 -7.79 -3.81 3.53
C ALA A 59 -6.97 -3.33 4.74
N GLU A 60 -6.49 -2.09 4.70
CA GLU A 60 -5.79 -1.43 5.82
C GLU A 60 -6.63 -1.46 7.10
N ALA A 61 -7.87 -0.96 7.04
CA ALA A 61 -8.74 -0.93 8.21
C ALA A 61 -9.03 -2.32 8.79
N ALA A 62 -9.11 -3.36 7.93
CA ALA A 62 -9.31 -4.73 8.37
C ALA A 62 -8.06 -5.35 9.01
N LEU A 63 -6.88 -5.01 8.50
CA LEU A 63 -5.60 -5.44 9.06
C LEU A 63 -5.30 -4.74 10.39
N ASP A 64 -5.63 -3.46 10.53
CA ASP A 64 -5.48 -2.74 11.81
C ASP A 64 -6.36 -3.36 12.89
N GLN A 65 -7.62 -3.67 12.58
CA GLN A 65 -8.49 -4.41 13.49
C GLN A 65 -7.95 -5.81 13.81
N ALA A 66 -7.31 -6.49 12.86
CA ALA A 66 -6.68 -7.79 13.10
C ALA A 66 -5.44 -7.65 14.00
N ALA A 67 -4.64 -6.60 13.84
CA ALA A 67 -3.48 -6.31 14.69
C ALA A 67 -3.92 -6.05 16.13
N ASP A 68 -4.94 -5.21 16.33
CA ASP A 68 -5.50 -4.89 17.65
C ASP A 68 -6.07 -6.13 18.36
N ARG A 69 -6.70 -7.05 17.62
CA ARG A 69 -7.13 -8.35 18.17
C ARG A 69 -5.94 -9.24 18.49
N SER A 70 -4.95 -9.33 17.60
CA SER A 70 -3.77 -10.16 17.81
C SER A 70 -2.95 -9.72 19.02
N GLN A 71 -2.90 -8.42 19.31
CA GLN A 71 -2.21 -7.88 20.49
C GLN A 71 -2.94 -8.25 21.79
N ARG A 72 -4.27 -8.31 21.77
CA ARG A 72 -5.08 -8.64 22.95
C ARG A 72 -5.18 -10.14 23.20
N ASP A 73 -5.40 -10.91 22.14
CA ASP A 73 -5.81 -12.32 22.22
C ASP A 73 -4.70 -13.28 21.76
N GLY A 74 -3.58 -12.77 21.25
CA GLY A 74 -2.47 -13.57 20.70
C GLY A 74 -2.76 -14.21 19.34
N VAL A 75 -3.98 -14.05 18.80
CA VAL A 75 -4.43 -14.70 17.56
C VAL A 75 -4.43 -13.71 16.40
N GLY A 76 -3.51 -13.87 15.46
CA GLY A 76 -3.41 -13.04 14.25
C GLY A 76 -4.33 -13.50 13.12
N GLN A 77 -5.64 -13.58 13.37
CA GLN A 77 -6.62 -14.01 12.38
C GLN A 77 -7.16 -12.87 11.52
N VAL A 78 -7.13 -13.07 10.20
CA VAL A 78 -7.76 -12.22 9.19
C VAL A 78 -9.11 -12.85 8.81
N SER A 79 -10.16 -12.02 8.69
CA SER A 79 -11.50 -12.50 8.31
C SER A 79 -11.54 -12.98 6.85
N ALA A 80 -12.58 -13.71 6.45
CA ALA A 80 -12.72 -14.17 5.08
C ALA A 80 -12.81 -13.00 4.08
N GLU A 81 -13.54 -11.95 4.43
CA GLU A 81 -13.71 -10.74 3.62
C GLU A 81 -12.39 -10.00 3.46
N ALA A 82 -11.63 -9.86 4.54
CA ALA A 82 -10.31 -9.25 4.52
C ALA A 82 -9.32 -10.10 3.70
N ALA A 83 -9.39 -11.43 3.81
CA ALA A 83 -8.56 -12.32 3.02
C ALA A 83 -8.82 -12.18 1.51
N SER A 84 -10.08 -12.06 1.07
CA SER A 84 -10.40 -11.84 -0.34
C SER A 84 -9.86 -10.52 -0.88
N MET A 85 -9.95 -9.42 -0.11
CA MET A 85 -9.35 -8.13 -0.50
C MET A 85 -7.82 -8.22 -0.59
N LEU A 86 -7.19 -8.95 0.33
CA LEU A 86 -5.74 -9.14 0.34
C LEU A 86 -5.28 -10.03 -0.82
N GLU A 87 -6.02 -11.09 -1.17
CA GLU A 87 -5.73 -11.92 -2.35
C GLU A 87 -5.69 -11.07 -3.63
N GLU A 88 -6.64 -10.13 -3.79
CA GLU A 88 -6.66 -9.17 -4.90
C GLU A 88 -5.43 -8.24 -4.88
N ILE A 89 -5.12 -7.65 -3.72
CA ILE A 89 -3.96 -6.76 -3.56
C ILE A 89 -2.65 -7.49 -3.83
N LEU A 90 -2.50 -8.74 -3.35
CA LEU A 90 -1.30 -9.55 -3.59
C LEU A 90 -1.14 -9.87 -5.07
N ALA A 91 -2.22 -10.20 -5.79
CA ALA A 91 -2.17 -10.42 -7.23
C ALA A 91 -1.72 -9.16 -7.99
N ILE A 92 -2.19 -7.98 -7.60
CA ILE A 92 -1.72 -6.70 -8.15
C ILE A 92 -0.24 -6.51 -7.84
N HIS A 93 0.18 -6.76 -6.59
CA HIS A 93 1.57 -6.59 -6.18
C HIS A 93 2.52 -7.49 -6.97
N ASP A 94 2.15 -8.74 -7.23
CA ASP A 94 2.94 -9.68 -8.03
C ASP A 94 3.16 -9.17 -9.47
N GLN A 95 2.12 -8.58 -10.06
CA GLN A 95 2.21 -7.93 -11.37
C GLN A 95 3.13 -6.70 -11.32
N GLN A 96 3.00 -5.87 -10.28
CA GLN A 96 3.84 -4.69 -10.10
C GLN A 96 5.32 -5.07 -9.92
N LEU A 97 5.65 -6.10 -9.14
CA LEU A 97 7.03 -6.57 -8.94
C LEU A 97 7.67 -7.06 -10.24
N THR A 98 6.87 -7.58 -11.17
CA THR A 98 7.32 -8.01 -12.49
C THR A 98 7.50 -6.83 -13.46
N ALA A 99 6.60 -5.84 -13.40
CA ALA A 99 6.57 -4.72 -14.35
C ALA A 99 7.43 -3.52 -13.95
N ALA A 100 7.57 -3.24 -12.65
CA ALA A 100 8.23 -2.04 -12.15
C ALA A 100 9.76 -2.15 -12.19
N ALA A 101 10.41 -1.06 -12.60
CA ALA A 101 11.85 -0.94 -12.42
C ALA A 101 12.19 -0.89 -10.92
N ILE A 102 13.30 -1.52 -10.53
CA ILE A 102 13.69 -1.69 -9.10
C ILE A 102 13.74 -0.37 -8.31
N ARG A 103 14.07 0.75 -8.98
CA ARG A 103 14.06 2.09 -8.38
C ARG A 103 12.70 2.48 -7.79
N HIS A 104 11.59 2.06 -8.39
CA HIS A 104 10.24 2.36 -7.90
C HIS A 104 9.89 1.51 -6.67
N VAL A 105 10.36 0.26 -6.63
CA VAL A 105 10.23 -0.61 -5.45
C VAL A 105 11.06 -0.06 -4.29
N ILE A 106 12.28 0.43 -4.56
CA ILE A 106 13.12 1.09 -3.56
C ILE A 106 12.43 2.35 -3.01
N GLU A 107 11.89 3.21 -3.88
CA GLU A 107 11.19 4.42 -3.45
C GLU A 107 9.92 4.10 -2.65
N ALA A 108 9.12 3.12 -3.07
CA ALA A 108 7.94 2.68 -2.31
C ALA A 108 8.31 2.22 -0.89
N ASN A 109 9.42 1.48 -0.75
CA ASN A 109 9.95 1.09 0.56
C ASN A 109 10.45 2.28 1.38
N ALA A 110 11.11 3.25 0.75
CA ALA A 110 11.56 4.47 1.42
C ALA A 110 10.37 5.30 1.91
N ARG A 111 9.31 5.42 1.11
CA ARG A 111 8.04 6.08 1.49
C ARG A 111 7.40 5.39 2.68
N PHE A 112 7.26 4.06 2.63
CA PHE A 112 6.74 3.29 3.75
C PHE A 112 7.57 3.49 5.02
N SER A 113 8.90 3.45 4.90
CA SER A 113 9.82 3.64 6.03
C SER A 113 9.75 5.03 6.66
N ARG A 114 9.46 6.08 5.86
CA ARG A 114 9.20 7.43 6.38
C ARG A 114 7.86 7.51 7.09
N PHE A 115 6.82 6.89 6.51
CA PHE A 115 5.48 6.85 7.09
C PHE A 115 5.47 6.20 8.47
N ILE A 116 6.04 5.00 8.62
CA ILE A 116 6.05 4.28 9.91
C ILE A 116 6.84 5.00 11.02
N LYS A 117 7.66 5.99 10.68
CA LYS A 117 8.44 6.81 11.63
C LYS A 117 7.78 8.16 11.93
N SER A 118 6.66 8.46 11.29
CA SER A 118 6.00 9.75 11.39
C SER A 118 4.71 9.64 12.21
N ASP A 119 4.29 10.75 12.81
CA ASP A 119 2.97 10.89 13.44
C ASP A 119 1.87 11.25 12.41
N PHE A 120 2.15 11.08 11.11
CA PHE A 120 1.19 11.43 10.05
C PHE A 120 0.04 10.43 9.97
N ARG A 121 -1.12 10.92 9.54
CA ARG A 121 -2.25 10.06 9.16
C ARG A 121 -1.85 9.14 8.01
N SER A 122 -2.48 7.97 7.96
CA SER A 122 -2.27 7.01 6.87
C SER A 122 -2.42 7.69 5.49
N PRO A 123 -1.45 7.49 4.56
CA PRO A 123 -1.55 7.95 3.17
C PRO A 123 -2.72 7.35 2.36
N ILE A 124 -3.36 6.29 2.86
CA ILE A 124 -4.53 5.66 2.22
C ILE A 124 -5.85 6.30 2.73
N SER A 125 -5.78 7.11 3.80
CA SER A 125 -6.91 7.85 4.35
C SER A 125 -7.38 8.98 3.42
N LYS A 126 -8.67 9.33 3.53
CA LYS A 126 -9.41 10.24 2.61
C LYS A 126 -8.76 11.62 2.37
N ASP A 127 -7.88 12.08 3.26
CA ASP A 127 -7.29 13.42 3.18
C ASP A 127 -6.04 13.48 2.26
N ALA A 128 -5.49 12.33 1.85
CA ALA A 128 -4.25 12.26 1.07
C ALA A 128 -4.39 12.74 -0.40
N GLN A 129 -5.60 13.09 -0.85
CA GLN A 129 -5.87 13.62 -2.20
C GLN A 129 -6.31 15.09 -2.19
N THR A 130 -5.79 15.91 -1.29
CA THR A 130 -5.87 17.38 -1.42
C THR A 130 -4.49 18.04 -1.28
N THR A 131 -3.50 17.52 -2.00
CA THR A 131 -2.35 18.33 -2.39
C THR A 131 -2.26 18.30 -3.91
N ASP A 132 -2.96 19.28 -4.48
CA ASP A 132 -2.39 20.17 -5.49
C ASP A 132 -1.66 19.51 -6.66
N ARG A 133 -2.46 19.16 -7.69
CA ARG A 133 -1.96 19.01 -9.07
C ARG A 133 -2.84 19.77 -10.07
N ARG A 134 -3.68 20.70 -9.60
CA ARG A 134 -4.59 21.49 -10.43
C ARG A 134 -4.47 23.00 -10.24
N ASP A 135 -3.61 23.50 -9.36
CA ASP A 135 -3.42 24.96 -9.22
C ASP A 135 -2.20 25.50 -10.00
N ASP A 136 -1.28 24.64 -10.42
CA ASP A 136 -0.09 25.03 -11.21
C ASP A 136 -0.40 25.51 -12.64
N ILE A 137 -1.55 25.12 -13.21
CA ILE A 137 -1.93 25.58 -14.56
C ILE A 137 -2.57 26.98 -14.51
N HIS A 138 -3.13 27.41 -13.37
CA HIS A 138 -3.76 28.73 -13.27
C HIS A 138 -2.77 29.84 -12.90
N LEU A 139 -1.68 29.54 -12.18
CA LEU A 139 -0.66 30.55 -11.85
C LEU A 139 0.22 30.95 -13.06
N THR A 140 0.40 30.05 -14.03
CA THR A 140 1.29 30.31 -15.17
C THR A 140 0.65 31.21 -16.24
N LEU A 141 -0.68 31.21 -16.37
CA LEU A 141 -1.40 32.08 -17.31
C LEU A 141 -1.64 33.50 -16.75
N SER A 142 -1.79 33.65 -15.43
CA SER A 142 -1.95 34.98 -14.82
C SER A 142 -0.65 35.81 -14.84
N ALA A 143 0.52 35.17 -14.86
CA ALA A 143 1.81 35.87 -14.90
C ALA A 143 2.21 36.36 -16.30
N ALA A 144 1.60 35.84 -17.36
CA ALA A 144 1.86 36.29 -18.74
C ALA A 144 1.03 37.53 -19.15
N ALA A 145 -0.11 37.77 -18.51
CA ALA A 145 -1.01 38.88 -18.84
C ALA A 145 -0.57 40.24 -18.27
N SER A 146 0.27 40.26 -17.23
CA SER A 146 0.69 41.50 -16.54
C SER A 146 2.04 42.08 -17.00
N ARG A 147 2.56 41.66 -18.16
CA ARG A 147 3.83 42.18 -18.72
C ARG A 147 3.68 42.96 -20.05
N LEU A 148 2.46 43.38 -20.39
CA LEU A 148 2.19 44.16 -21.61
C LEU A 148 1.32 45.42 -21.38
N GLN A 149 1.34 45.96 -20.17
CA GLN A 149 0.90 47.33 -19.88
C GLN A 149 1.95 48.02 -19.01
#